data_AF-T1CE53-F1
#
_entry.id   AF-T1CE53-F1
#
_cell.length_a   1.000
_cell.length_b   1.000
_cell.length_c   1.000
_cell.angle_alpha   90.00
_cell.angle_beta   90.00
_cell.angle_gamma   90.00
#
_symmetry.space_group_name_H-M   'P 1'
#
loop_
_entity.id
_entity.type
_entity.pdbx_description
1 polymer ?
#
loop_
_entity_poly.entity_id
_entity_poly.type
_entity_poly.pdbx_seq_one_letter_code
_entity_poly.pdbx_strand_id
1 'polypeptide(L)' 'GLVVVADGTSDADRRIGRTLHNDPGIGVARHADAGYPESVAIARTARFRIPSLPRSDAERTAR' A
#
# COMPACT_ATOMS: atom_id res chain seq x y z
N GLY A 1 -11.20 9.43 -8.39
CA GLY A 1 -10.51 10.61 -7.85
C GLY A 1 -10.71 10.63 -6.36
N LEU A 2 -9.66 10.98 -5.62
CA LEU A 2 -9.64 11.03 -4.17
C LEU A 2 -9.52 12.50 -3.73
N VAL A 3 -10.31 12.90 -2.74
CA VAL A 3 -10.17 14.19 -2.06
C VAL A 3 -10.26 13.94 -0.56
N VAL A 4 -9.33 14.53 0.21
CA VAL A 4 -9.33 14.50 1.67
C VAL A 4 -9.02 15.90 2.20
N VAL A 5 -9.71 16.31 3.26
CA VAL A 5 -9.52 17.63 3.89
C VAL A 5 -8.62 17.50 5.11
N ALA A 6 -7.62 18.37 5.21
CA ALA A 6 -6.76 18.52 6.37
C ALA A 6 -7.25 19.70 7.21
N ASP A 7 -8.18 19.44 8.14
CA ASP A 7 -8.79 20.46 9.01
C ASP A 7 -8.08 20.62 10.38
N GLY A 8 -6.96 19.91 10.58
CA GLY A 8 -6.17 19.94 11.82
C GLY A 8 -6.68 19.03 12.93
N THR A 9 -7.78 18.30 12.74
CA THR A 9 -8.28 17.36 13.73
C THR A 9 -7.47 16.06 13.75
N SER A 10 -7.39 15.40 14.92
CA SER A 10 -6.78 14.06 15.05
C SER A 10 -7.48 13.01 14.18
N ASP A 11 -8.77 13.23 13.91
CA ASP A 11 -9.58 12.32 13.14
C ASP A 11 -9.30 12.47 11.63
N ALA A 12 -9.01 13.70 11.16
CA ALA A 12 -8.49 13.95 9.83
C ALA A 12 -7.09 13.36 9.63
N ASP A 13 -6.18 13.51 10.61
CA ASP A 13 -4.82 12.93 10.55
C ASP A 13 -4.85 11.41 10.30
N ARG A 14 -5.66 10.69 11.08
CA ARG A 14 -5.86 9.24 10.91
C ARG A 14 -6.41 8.89 9.52
N ARG A 15 -7.35 9.67 8.99
CA ARG A 15 -7.94 9.46 7.66
C ARG A 15 -6.93 9.72 6.56
N ILE A 16 -6.16 10.81 6.66
CA ILE A 16 -5.11 11.21 5.72
C ILE A 16 -4.05 10.13 5.63
N GLY A 17 -3.51 9.67 6.78
CA GLY A 17 -2.47 8.64 6.80
C GLY A 17 -2.90 7.35 6.10
N ARG A 18 -4.16 6.93 6.26
CA ARG A 18 -4.70 5.75 5.56
C ARG A 18 -4.93 6.02 4.08
N THR A 19 -5.53 7.17 3.78
CA THR A 19 -5.98 7.52 2.43
C THR A 19 -4.80 7.72 1.49
N LEU A 20 -3.81 8.52 1.91
CA LEU A 20 -2.61 8.80 1.12
C LEU A 20 -1.63 7.63 1.05
N HIS A 21 -1.81 6.60 1.89
CA HIS A 21 -1.09 5.33 1.75
C HIS A 21 -1.80 4.37 0.78
N ASN A 22 -3.12 4.24 0.91
CA ASN A 22 -3.90 3.25 0.16
C ASN A 22 -4.14 3.64 -1.30
N ASP A 23 -4.37 4.92 -1.60
CA ASP A 23 -4.67 5.42 -2.95
C ASP A 23 -3.50 5.21 -3.94
N PRO A 24 -2.24 5.57 -3.62
CA PRO A 24 -1.11 5.15 -4.45
C PRO A 24 -0.86 3.63 -4.35
N GLY A 25 -1.15 3.03 -3.19
CA GLY A 25 -0.98 1.59 -2.95
C GLY A 25 -1.79 0.72 -3.91
N ILE A 26 -3.02 1.10 -4.26
CA ILE A 26 -3.82 0.36 -5.25
C ILE A 26 -3.21 0.46 -6.66
N GLY A 27 -2.58 1.60 -6.99
CA GLY A 27 -1.81 1.75 -8.22
C GLY A 27 -0.63 0.77 -8.28
N VAL A 28 0.16 0.70 -7.22
CA VAL A 28 1.26 -0.28 -7.10
C VAL A 28 0.73 -1.71 -7.21
N ALA A 29 -0.35 -2.02 -6.50
CA ALA A 29 -0.94 -3.36 -6.53
C ALA A 29 -1.40 -3.75 -7.94
N ARG A 30 -2.04 -2.83 -8.66
CA ARG A 30 -2.50 -3.06 -10.03
C ARG A 30 -1.35 -3.33 -11.00
N HIS A 31 -0.25 -2.57 -10.90
CA HIS A 31 0.91 -2.79 -11.77
C HIS A 31 1.69 -4.05 -11.37
N ALA A 32 1.78 -4.37 -10.08
CA ALA A 32 2.39 -5.61 -9.63
C ALA A 32 1.60 -6.84 -10.12
N ASP A 33 0.27 -6.78 -10.08
CA ASP A 33 -0.62 -7.83 -10.61
C ASP A 33 -0.47 -8.00 -12.14
N ALA A 34 -0.25 -6.89 -12.86
CA ALA A 34 0.06 -6.90 -14.30
C ALA A 34 1.49 -7.40 -14.63
N GLY A 35 2.30 -7.74 -13.63
CA GLY A 35 3.63 -8.32 -13.82
C GLY A 35 4.78 -7.32 -13.93
N TYR A 36 4.58 -6.04 -13.61
CA TYR A 36 5.66 -5.04 -13.63
C TYR A 36 6.65 -5.28 -12.47
N PRO A 37 7.93 -5.62 -12.74
CA PRO A 37 8.88 -5.99 -11.70
C PRO A 37 9.16 -4.87 -10.70
N GLU A 38 9.21 -3.62 -11.17
CA GLU A 38 9.41 -2.44 -10.33
C GLU A 38 8.28 -2.29 -9.30
N SER A 39 7.04 -2.56 -9.70
CA SER A 39 5.89 -2.50 -8.80
C SER A 39 5.89 -3.64 -7.78
N VAL A 40 6.34 -4.83 -8.16
CA VAL A 40 6.57 -5.95 -7.21
C VAL A 40 7.64 -5.57 -6.18
N ALA A 41 8.72 -4.92 -6.62
CA ALA A 41 9.77 -4.45 -5.71
C ALA A 41 9.24 -3.38 -4.75
N ILE A 42 8.51 -2.39 -5.25
CA ILE A 42 7.86 -1.34 -4.43
C ILE A 42 6.87 -1.96 -3.44
N ALA A 43 6.07 -2.94 -3.87
CA ALA A 43 5.13 -3.63 -2.99
C ALA A 43 5.82 -4.26 -1.77
N ARG A 44 7.00 -4.85 -1.99
CA ARG A 44 7.81 -5.47 -0.92
C ARG A 44 8.47 -4.44 -0.02
N THR A 45 9.09 -3.40 -0.56
CA THR A 45 9.80 -2.39 0.23
C THR A 45 8.85 -1.51 1.04
N ALA A 46 7.71 -1.11 0.45
CA ALA A 46 6.66 -0.35 1.11
C ALA A 46 5.72 -1.22 1.97
N ARG A 47 5.97 -2.54 2.03
CA ARG A 47 5.23 -3.52 2.84
C ARG A 47 3.72 -3.60 2.52
N PHE A 48 3.36 -3.39 1.26
CA PHE A 48 2.00 -3.62 0.79
C PHE A 48 1.69 -5.12 0.82
N ARG A 49 0.57 -5.48 1.45
CA ARG A 49 0.11 -6.88 1.52
C ARG A 49 -0.79 -7.18 0.34
N ILE A 50 -0.20 -7.66 -0.75
CA ILE A 50 -0.93 -8.06 -1.96
C ILE A 50 -1.09 -9.59 -1.97
N PRO A 51 -2.32 -10.14 -1.87
CA PRO A 51 -2.52 -11.60 -1.76
C PRO A 51 -2.05 -12.41 -2.97
N SER A 52 -2.09 -11.85 -4.18
CA SER A 52 -1.65 -12.54 -5.40
C SER A 52 -0.13 -12.67 -5.50
N LEU A 53 0.64 -11.88 -4.73
CA LEU A 53 2.09 -12.00 -4.69
C LEU A 53 2.53 -13.03 -3.63
N PRO A 54 3.51 -13.90 -3.95
CA PRO A 54 4.05 -14.82 -2.97
C PRO A 54 4.74 -14.05 -1.83
N ARG A 55 4.35 -14.36 -0.60
CA ARG A 55 4.99 -13.83 0.61
C ARG A 55 6.41 -14.37 0.70
N SER A 56 7.36 -13.52 1.07
CA SER A 56 8.71 -13.96 1.40
C SER A 56 8.71 -14.82 2.67
N ASP A 57 9.72 -15.67 2.81
CA ASP A 57 9.85 -16.60 3.94
C ASP A 57 9.92 -15.84 5.27
N ALA A 58 10.66 -14.72 5.30
CA ALA A 58 10.74 -13.82 6.44
C ALA A 58 9.38 -13.24 6.87
N GLU A 59 8.46 -13.00 5.91
CA GLU A 59 7.12 -12.48 6.20
C GLU A 59 6.15 -13.53 6.72
N ARG A 60 6.46 -14.83 6.60
CA ARG A 60 5.62 -15.92 7.12
C ARG A 60 5.98 -16.28 8.56
N THR A 61 7.26 -16.15 8.94
CA THR A 61 7.75 -16.47 10.28
C THR A 61 7.45 -15.38 11.32
N ALA A 62 7.09 -14.17 10.89
CA ALA A 62 6.82 -13.01 11.76
C ALA A 62 5.36 -12.92 12.28
N ARG A 63 4.63 -14.04 12.32
CA ARG A 63 3.24 -14.13 12.79
C ARG A 63 3.14 -14.84 14.13
#